data_AF-A0A926BPH5-F1
#
_entry.id   AF-A0A926BPH5-F1
#
_cell.length_a   1.000
_cell.length_b   1.000
_cell.length_c   1.000
_cell.angle_alpha   90.00
_cell.angle_beta   90.00
_cell.angle_gamma   90.00
#
_symmetry.space_group_name_H-M   'P 1'
#
loop_
_entity.id
_entity.type
_entity.pdbx_description
1 polymer ?
#
loop_
_entity_poly.entity_id
_entity_poly.type
_entity_poly.pdbx_seq_one_letter_code
_entity_poly.pdbx_strand_id
1 'polypeptide(L)'
;MSEPIICPACGRANVAGARTCANCATVLTPGAGATGDENGADWKRLAAQEAVYGSEFGTVQGGAWGQVSTERKSGELPLPPQVQAEALRREREEAQAKAVAARAKREEEEQAQRREADAVRASSAAAAKKAAVSRRCARCGATSHTSEDGTNFSFCLLCGGSFADNPITQSSVPPVIVPPTPTVTSPVGVLQQQARREVRAPYAPRTTVVPQVRVREQGDILPFTEATPYVAAVLSFLLPGMGQLRNAQWSKGFLILLMSFLLLSLLPIGVWSVTAIILRGLVAIDAFRIADRRRRGQTIAPWRWDAGLLAER
;
A
#
# COMPACT_ATOMS: atom_id res chain seq x y z
N MET A 1 -31.09 47.28 -31.29
CA MET A 1 -29.68 47.64 -31.51
C MET A 1 -28.90 46.33 -31.58
N SER A 2 -28.23 46.05 -32.69
CA SER A 2 -27.50 44.79 -32.89
C SER A 2 -26.14 44.83 -32.18
N GLU A 3 -25.79 43.78 -31.44
CA GLU A 3 -24.54 43.73 -30.66
C GLU A 3 -23.29 43.72 -31.56
N PRO A 4 -22.23 44.46 -31.19
CA PRO A 4 -20.99 44.49 -31.96
C PRO A 4 -20.21 43.17 -31.83
N ILE A 5 -19.59 42.73 -32.93
CA ILE A 5 -18.75 41.52 -32.97
C ILE A 5 -17.30 41.91 -32.68
N ILE A 6 -16.69 41.28 -31.66
CA ILE A 6 -15.28 41.52 -31.32
C ILE A 6 -14.38 40.63 -32.17
N CYS A 7 -13.39 41.23 -32.84
CA CYS A 7 -12.42 40.50 -33.65
C CYS A 7 -11.49 39.65 -32.76
N PRO A 8 -11.35 38.33 -33.00
CA PRO A 8 -10.47 37.48 -32.18
C PRO A 8 -8.98 37.76 -32.40
N ALA A 9 -8.60 38.33 -33.55
CA ALA A 9 -7.20 38.62 -33.86
C ALA A 9 -6.69 39.91 -33.21
N CYS A 10 -7.51 40.96 -33.15
CA CYS A 10 -7.05 42.27 -32.67
C CYS A 10 -7.93 42.91 -31.57
N GLY A 11 -9.02 42.26 -31.16
CA GLY A 11 -9.88 42.72 -30.07
C GLY A 11 -10.76 43.95 -30.40
N ARG A 12 -10.72 44.49 -31.62
CA ARG A 12 -11.58 45.62 -32.02
C ARG A 12 -13.01 45.19 -32.27
N ALA A 13 -13.97 45.98 -31.78
CA ALA A 13 -15.38 45.84 -32.07
C ALA A 13 -15.67 46.22 -33.54
N ASN A 14 -16.46 45.40 -34.22
CA ASN A 14 -16.93 45.63 -35.59
C ASN A 14 -18.46 45.72 -35.59
N VAL A 15 -19.01 46.38 -36.60
CA VAL A 15 -20.45 46.46 -36.81
C VAL A 15 -21.06 45.07 -36.96
N ALA A 16 -22.25 44.86 -36.41
CA ALA A 16 -22.95 43.59 -36.50
C ALA A 16 -23.12 43.16 -37.97
N GLY A 17 -22.73 41.93 -38.28
CA GLY A 17 -22.78 41.39 -39.65
C GLY A 17 -21.54 41.67 -40.51
N ALA A 18 -20.51 42.35 -39.99
CA ALA A 18 -19.23 42.48 -40.70
C ALA A 18 -18.59 41.10 -40.92
N ARG A 19 -18.27 40.77 -42.18
CA ARG A 19 -17.60 39.51 -42.56
C ARG A 19 -16.08 39.55 -42.38
N THR A 20 -15.50 40.74 -42.29
CA THR A 20 -14.07 40.96 -42.09
C THR A 20 -13.86 42.09 -41.09
N CYS A 21 -12.79 42.01 -40.32
CA CYS A 21 -12.45 43.06 -39.37
C CYS A 21 -11.94 44.30 -40.12
N ALA A 22 -12.53 45.46 -39.87
CA ALA A 22 -12.16 46.72 -40.51
C ALA A 22 -10.70 47.15 -40.20
N ASN A 23 -10.11 46.63 -39.12
CA ASN A 23 -8.76 47.00 -38.69
C ASN A 23 -7.66 46.09 -39.24
N CYS A 24 -7.91 44.78 -39.36
CA CYS A 24 -6.86 43.79 -39.66
C CYS A 24 -7.24 42.81 -40.78
N ALA A 25 -8.39 43.02 -41.42
CA ALA A 25 -8.92 42.19 -42.51
C ALA A 25 -9.20 40.71 -42.17
N THR A 26 -9.01 40.27 -40.92
CA THR A 26 -9.35 38.90 -40.49
C THR A 26 -10.82 38.60 -40.72
N VAL A 27 -11.12 37.44 -41.32
CA VAL A 27 -12.49 36.98 -41.57
C VAL A 27 -13.19 36.69 -40.24
N LEU A 28 -14.34 37.32 -40.02
CA LEU A 28 -15.19 37.10 -38.87
C LEU A 28 -16.27 36.11 -39.30
N THR A 29 -16.11 34.83 -38.95
CA THR A 29 -17.10 33.79 -39.25
C THR A 29 -18.35 33.99 -38.38
N PRO A 30 -19.51 34.33 -38.97
CA PRO A 30 -20.76 34.44 -38.23
C PRO A 30 -21.29 33.02 -37.99
N GLY A 31 -21.18 32.50 -36.77
CA GLY A 31 -21.82 31.22 -36.46
C GLY A 31 -21.27 30.39 -35.30
N ALA A 32 -20.13 30.74 -34.72
CA ALA A 32 -19.60 30.00 -33.56
C ALA A 32 -20.02 30.60 -32.21
N GLY A 33 -21.20 31.22 -32.14
CA GLY A 33 -21.84 31.58 -30.88
C GLY A 33 -22.39 30.29 -30.24
N ALA A 34 -21.69 29.73 -29.27
CA ALA A 34 -21.98 29.97 -27.86
C ALA A 34 -23.34 29.42 -27.43
N THR A 35 -23.52 28.10 -27.52
CA THR A 35 -24.33 27.40 -26.51
C THR A 35 -23.48 27.35 -25.24
N GLY A 36 -23.95 28.02 -24.20
CA GLY A 36 -23.27 28.18 -22.92
C GLY A 36 -23.23 26.89 -22.12
N ASP A 37 -22.38 25.96 -22.53
CA ASP A 37 -22.07 24.76 -21.75
C ASP A 37 -20.74 25.01 -21.05
N GLU A 38 -20.74 24.92 -19.72
CA GLU A 38 -19.63 25.26 -18.81
C GLU A 38 -18.36 24.40 -18.99
N ASN A 39 -18.33 23.53 -20.00
CA ASN A 39 -17.16 22.77 -20.45
C ASN A 39 -16.30 23.51 -21.50
N GLY A 40 -16.60 24.80 -21.77
CA GLY A 40 -15.97 25.63 -22.80
C GLY A 40 -14.47 25.95 -22.67
N ALA A 41 -13.78 25.43 -21.65
CA ALA A 41 -12.33 25.62 -21.49
C ALA A 41 -11.50 24.62 -22.32
N ASP A 42 -12.07 23.48 -22.71
CA ASP A 42 -11.28 22.39 -23.32
C ASP A 42 -11.19 22.51 -24.85
N TRP A 43 -12.22 23.02 -25.52
CA TRP A 43 -12.19 23.20 -26.98
C TRP A 43 -11.19 24.27 -27.42
N LYS A 44 -10.93 25.30 -26.59
CA LYS A 44 -9.92 26.33 -26.89
C LYS A 44 -8.50 25.74 -26.88
N ARG A 45 -8.25 24.70 -26.07
CA ARG A 45 -6.96 23.98 -26.09
C ARG A 45 -6.85 23.10 -27.32
N LEU A 46 -7.90 22.37 -27.68
CA LEU A 46 -7.92 21.52 -28.88
C LEU A 46 -7.78 22.34 -30.18
N ALA A 47 -8.50 23.46 -30.31
CA ALA A 47 -8.42 24.33 -31.49
C ALA A 47 -7.06 25.03 -31.62
N ALA A 48 -6.44 25.41 -30.49
CA ALA A 48 -5.06 25.93 -30.49
C ALA A 48 -4.04 24.85 -30.86
N GLN A 49 -4.27 23.58 -30.47
CA GLN A 49 -3.40 22.46 -30.83
C GLN A 49 -3.50 22.12 -32.32
N GLU A 50 -4.70 22.15 -32.91
CA GLU A 50 -4.89 21.94 -34.35
C GLU A 50 -4.28 23.07 -35.19
N ALA A 51 -4.36 24.33 -34.72
CA ALA A 51 -3.75 25.46 -35.42
C ALA A 51 -2.21 25.40 -35.43
N VAL A 52 -1.60 24.83 -34.38
CA VAL A 52 -0.14 24.63 -34.33
C VAL A 52 0.28 23.45 -35.22
N TYR A 53 -0.48 22.35 -35.24
CA TYR A 53 -0.17 21.20 -36.10
C TYR A 53 -0.39 21.45 -37.59
N GLY A 54 -1.36 22.30 -37.96
CA GLY A 54 -1.67 22.59 -39.36
C GLY A 54 -0.67 23.50 -40.08
N SER A 55 0.20 24.20 -39.34
CA SER A 55 1.16 25.15 -39.94
C SER A 55 2.56 24.57 -40.16
N GLU A 56 2.94 23.50 -39.47
CA GLU A 56 4.25 22.83 -39.64
C GLU A 56 4.24 21.72 -40.69
N PHE A 57 3.09 21.13 -40.99
CA PHE A 57 2.97 20.10 -42.03
C PHE A 57 2.29 20.70 -43.27
N GLY A 58 3.10 21.15 -44.22
CA GLY A 58 2.63 21.61 -45.53
C GLY A 58 1.68 20.60 -46.13
N THR A 59 0.45 21.03 -46.43
CA THR A 59 -0.55 20.21 -47.09
C THR A 59 0.02 19.76 -48.43
N VAL A 60 0.32 18.45 -48.52
CA VAL A 60 0.76 17.83 -49.77
C VAL A 60 -0.43 17.90 -50.74
N GLN A 61 -0.40 18.90 -51.63
CA GLN A 61 -1.39 19.05 -52.68
C GLN A 61 -1.24 17.91 -53.69
N GLY A 62 -2.30 17.13 -53.85
CA GLY A 62 -2.62 16.47 -55.11
C GLY A 62 -1.80 15.25 -55.46
N GLY A 63 -2.07 14.12 -54.80
CA GLY A 63 -1.62 12.81 -55.28
C GLY A 63 -2.27 11.65 -54.51
N ALA A 64 -3.33 11.07 -55.08
CA ALA A 64 -3.79 9.70 -54.82
C ALA A 64 -3.88 9.17 -53.36
N TRP A 65 -4.58 9.88 -52.46
CA TRP A 65 -4.98 9.30 -51.15
C TRP A 65 -5.84 8.04 -51.25
N GLY A 66 -6.48 7.81 -52.40
CA GLY A 66 -7.27 6.60 -52.67
C GLY A 66 -6.45 5.30 -52.66
N GLN A 67 -5.18 5.34 -53.10
CA GLN A 67 -4.32 4.14 -53.11
C GLN A 67 -3.68 3.85 -51.75
N VAL A 68 -3.31 4.89 -50.98
CA VAL A 68 -2.74 4.69 -49.62
C VAL A 68 -3.78 4.13 -48.64
N SER A 69 -5.06 4.47 -48.81
CA SER A 69 -6.12 3.96 -47.92
C SER A 69 -6.49 2.49 -48.15
N THR A 70 -6.23 1.95 -49.35
CA THR A 70 -6.52 0.55 -49.70
C THR A 70 -5.39 -0.39 -49.28
N GLU A 71 -4.13 0.06 -49.30
CA GLU A 71 -3.00 -0.71 -48.74
C GLU A 71 -2.97 -0.72 -47.20
N ARG A 72 -3.57 0.27 -46.51
CA ARG A 72 -3.62 0.30 -45.03
C ARG A 72 -4.50 -0.81 -44.43
N LYS A 73 -5.36 -1.45 -45.23
CA LYS A 73 -6.23 -2.55 -44.77
C LYS A 73 -5.51 -3.90 -44.60
N SER A 74 -4.26 -4.04 -45.05
CA SER A 74 -3.51 -5.30 -44.89
C SER A 74 -2.68 -5.39 -43.60
N GLY A 75 -2.65 -4.37 -42.74
CA GLY A 75 -2.14 -4.50 -41.37
C GLY A 75 -0.61 -4.64 -41.19
N GLU A 76 0.19 -4.44 -42.23
CA GLU A 76 1.64 -4.72 -42.20
C GLU A 76 2.51 -3.55 -42.70
N LEU A 77 2.18 -2.29 -42.38
CA LEU A 77 3.25 -1.29 -42.38
C LEU A 77 4.01 -1.40 -41.05
N PRO A 78 5.28 -1.87 -41.05
CA PRO A 78 6.07 -1.92 -39.85
C PRO A 78 6.18 -0.50 -39.30
N LEU A 79 5.65 -0.32 -38.09
CA LEU A 79 5.79 0.93 -37.36
C LEU A 79 7.28 1.30 -37.28
N PRO A 80 7.65 2.58 -37.35
CA PRO A 80 9.02 3.00 -37.15
C PRO A 80 9.58 2.37 -35.86
N PRO A 81 10.85 1.91 -35.84
CA PRO A 81 11.41 1.19 -34.69
C PRO A 81 11.29 1.98 -33.37
N GLN A 82 11.26 3.32 -33.46
CA GLN A 82 11.02 4.21 -32.32
C GLN A 82 9.63 4.02 -31.70
N VAL A 83 8.59 3.89 -32.51
CA VAL A 83 7.21 3.68 -32.04
C VAL A 83 7.03 2.29 -31.45
N GLN A 84 7.69 1.28 -32.03
CA GLN A 84 7.69 -0.07 -31.47
C GLN A 84 8.36 -0.13 -30.09
N ALA A 85 9.50 0.57 -29.93
CA ALA A 85 10.21 0.64 -28.65
C ALA A 85 9.39 1.35 -27.57
N GLU A 86 8.68 2.43 -27.92
CA GLU A 86 7.81 3.14 -26.98
C GLU A 86 6.58 2.31 -26.58
N ALA A 87 5.94 1.63 -27.54
CA ALA A 87 4.82 0.72 -27.26
C ALA A 87 5.23 -0.38 -26.27
N LEU A 88 6.41 -0.97 -26.47
CA LEU A 88 6.95 -2.00 -25.58
C LEU A 88 7.33 -1.46 -24.20
N ARG A 89 7.75 -0.19 -24.11
CA ARG A 89 7.98 0.48 -22.82
C ARG A 89 6.68 0.68 -22.06
N ARG A 90 5.61 1.16 -22.73
CA ARG A 90 4.28 1.34 -22.12
C ARG A 90 3.70 0.01 -21.64
N GLU A 91 3.84 -1.05 -22.42
CA GLU A 91 3.39 -2.39 -22.03
C GLU A 91 4.12 -2.89 -20.78
N ARG A 92 5.45 -2.65 -20.67
CA ARG A 92 6.23 -2.98 -19.47
C ARG A 92 5.80 -2.15 -18.26
N GLU A 93 5.57 -0.85 -18.43
CA GLU A 93 5.09 0.05 -17.37
C GLU A 93 3.71 -0.39 -16.87
N GLU A 94 2.78 -0.74 -17.76
CA GLU A 94 1.47 -1.28 -17.40
C GLU A 94 1.56 -2.63 -16.69
N ALA A 95 2.44 -3.52 -17.15
CA ALA A 95 2.67 -4.81 -16.52
C ALA A 95 3.26 -4.64 -15.10
N GLN A 96 4.21 -3.72 -14.93
CA GLN A 96 4.77 -3.38 -13.62
C GLN A 96 3.71 -2.77 -12.70
N ALA A 97 2.90 -1.84 -13.18
CA ALA A 97 1.81 -1.23 -12.41
C ALA A 97 0.79 -2.28 -11.96
N LYS A 98 0.39 -3.21 -12.85
CA LYS A 98 -0.49 -4.34 -12.52
C LYS A 98 0.13 -5.27 -11.48
N ALA A 99 1.44 -5.54 -11.57
CA ALA A 99 2.14 -6.37 -10.60
C ALA A 99 2.22 -5.73 -9.21
N VAL A 100 2.48 -4.42 -9.13
CA VAL A 100 2.48 -3.67 -7.86
C VAL A 100 1.07 -3.65 -7.24
N ALA A 101 0.04 -3.37 -8.04
CA ALA A 101 -1.34 -3.38 -7.57
C ALA A 101 -1.77 -4.77 -7.05
N ALA A 102 -1.34 -5.85 -7.72
CA ALA A 102 -1.59 -7.21 -7.28
C ALA A 102 -0.89 -7.56 -5.95
N ARG A 103 0.34 -7.06 -5.72
CA ARG A 103 1.04 -7.23 -4.44
C ARG A 103 0.33 -6.48 -3.32
N ALA A 104 -0.08 -5.25 -3.54
CA ALA A 104 -0.81 -4.45 -2.56
C ALA A 104 -2.12 -5.14 -2.12
N LYS A 105 -2.89 -5.69 -3.06
CA LYS A 105 -4.11 -6.46 -2.73
C LYS A 105 -3.83 -7.69 -1.87
N ARG A 106 -2.76 -8.45 -2.16
CA ARG A 106 -2.37 -9.62 -1.36
C ARG A 106 -1.96 -9.23 0.06
N GLU A 107 -1.25 -8.12 0.22
CA GLU A 107 -0.87 -7.61 1.53
C GLU A 107 -2.09 -7.16 2.34
N GLU A 108 -3.09 -6.55 1.70
CA GLU A 108 -4.36 -6.18 2.33
C GLU A 108 -5.17 -7.42 2.77
N GLU A 109 -5.27 -8.44 1.91
CA GLU A 109 -5.90 -9.72 2.24
C GLU A 109 -5.20 -10.44 3.41
N GLU A 110 -3.86 -10.47 3.41
CA GLU A 110 -3.08 -11.06 4.51
C GLU A 110 -3.30 -10.30 5.83
N GLN A 111 -3.34 -8.96 5.78
CA GLN A 111 -3.63 -8.15 6.96
C GLN A 111 -5.05 -8.38 7.49
N ALA A 112 -6.04 -8.52 6.61
CA ALA A 112 -7.41 -8.85 7.00
C ALA A 112 -7.47 -10.21 7.71
N GLN A 113 -6.81 -11.23 7.15
CA GLN A 113 -6.74 -12.56 7.77
C GLN A 113 -6.05 -12.54 9.13
N ARG A 114 -4.97 -11.75 9.29
CA ARG A 114 -4.30 -11.58 10.59
C ARG A 114 -5.22 -10.94 11.63
N ARG A 115 -5.96 -9.90 11.26
CA ARG A 115 -6.93 -9.24 12.16
C ARG A 115 -8.04 -10.19 12.58
N GLU A 116 -8.54 -11.01 11.67
CA GLU A 116 -9.55 -12.03 11.98
C GLU A 116 -8.99 -13.09 12.93
N ALA A 117 -7.79 -13.61 12.67
CA ALA A 117 -7.13 -14.58 13.56
C ALA A 117 -6.89 -14.02 14.98
N ASP A 118 -6.46 -12.76 15.08
CA ASP A 118 -6.27 -12.08 16.36
C ASP A 118 -7.60 -11.85 17.09
N ALA A 119 -8.68 -11.52 16.37
CA ALA A 119 -10.02 -11.41 16.94
C ALA A 119 -10.54 -12.76 17.50
N VAL A 120 -10.29 -13.87 16.79
CA VAL A 120 -10.62 -15.23 17.27
C VAL A 120 -9.78 -15.61 18.50
N ARG A 121 -8.50 -15.24 18.54
CA ARG A 121 -7.65 -15.46 19.72
C ARG A 121 -8.12 -14.63 20.91
N ALA A 122 -8.51 -13.37 20.69
CA ALA A 122 -9.03 -12.51 21.75
C ALA A 122 -10.37 -13.03 22.30
N SER A 123 -11.28 -13.49 21.43
CA SER A 123 -12.57 -14.04 21.85
C SER A 123 -12.43 -15.36 22.61
N SER A 124 -11.54 -16.25 22.18
CA SER A 124 -11.23 -17.50 22.90
C SER A 124 -10.55 -17.25 24.25
N ALA A 125 -9.63 -16.28 24.33
CA ALA A 125 -9.03 -15.88 25.60
C ALA A 125 -10.07 -15.29 26.56
N ALA A 126 -10.99 -14.47 26.06
CA ALA A 126 -12.09 -13.92 26.86
C ALA A 126 -13.06 -15.04 27.33
N ALA A 127 -13.37 -16.01 26.47
CA ALA A 127 -14.19 -17.17 26.83
C ALA A 127 -13.49 -18.05 27.90
N ALA A 128 -12.18 -18.29 27.78
CA ALA A 128 -11.40 -19.02 28.78
C ALA A 128 -11.38 -18.29 30.14
N LYS A 129 -11.26 -16.96 30.14
CA LYS A 129 -11.38 -16.15 31.36
C LYS A 129 -12.77 -16.29 32.00
N LYS A 130 -13.85 -16.22 31.21
CA LYS A 130 -15.22 -16.43 31.71
C LYS A 130 -15.44 -17.85 32.27
N ALA A 131 -14.87 -18.87 31.62
CA ALA A 131 -14.94 -20.25 32.10
C ALA A 131 -14.16 -20.48 33.41
N ALA A 132 -13.05 -19.78 33.62
CA ALA A 132 -12.27 -19.88 34.85
C ALA A 132 -12.96 -19.28 36.08
N VAL A 133 -13.92 -18.35 35.89
CA VAL A 133 -14.62 -17.62 36.95
C VAL A 133 -15.71 -18.45 37.64
N SER A 134 -16.21 -19.53 37.03
CA SER A 134 -17.31 -20.33 37.60
C SER A 134 -16.83 -21.62 38.28
N ARG A 135 -16.02 -21.53 39.34
CA ARG A 135 -15.75 -22.68 40.20
C ARG A 135 -16.90 -22.88 41.19
N ARG A 136 -17.42 -24.10 41.29
CA ARG A 136 -18.38 -24.49 42.34
C ARG A 136 -17.66 -25.20 43.47
N CYS A 137 -18.03 -24.87 44.71
CA CYS A 137 -17.52 -25.55 45.89
C CYS A 137 -18.01 -27.01 45.90
N ALA A 138 -17.09 -27.96 46.07
CA ALA A 138 -17.40 -29.39 46.15
C ALA A 138 -18.36 -29.74 47.30
N ARG A 139 -18.27 -28.99 48.41
CA ARG A 139 -18.97 -29.31 49.66
C ARG A 139 -20.38 -28.76 49.73
N CYS A 140 -20.62 -27.55 49.21
CA CYS A 140 -21.93 -26.87 49.31
C CYS A 140 -22.51 -26.42 47.96
N GLY A 141 -21.80 -26.63 46.85
CA GLY A 141 -22.27 -26.23 45.51
C GLY A 141 -22.21 -24.72 45.22
N ALA A 142 -21.87 -23.88 46.19
CA ALA A 142 -21.79 -22.43 46.02
C ALA A 142 -20.76 -22.05 44.94
N THR A 143 -21.14 -21.15 44.04
CA THR A 143 -20.23 -20.56 43.05
C THR A 143 -19.32 -19.54 43.71
N SER A 144 -18.02 -19.61 43.47
CA SER A 144 -17.10 -18.57 43.91
C SER A 144 -17.40 -17.29 43.14
N HIS A 145 -17.80 -16.23 43.82
CA HIS A 145 -17.70 -14.88 43.27
C HIS A 145 -16.24 -14.48 43.31
N THR A 146 -15.57 -14.48 42.15
CA THR A 146 -14.26 -13.85 42.04
C THR A 146 -14.44 -12.35 42.29
N SER A 147 -13.68 -11.80 43.25
CA SER A 147 -13.54 -10.36 43.39
C SER A 147 -13.08 -9.75 42.06
N GLU A 148 -13.51 -8.52 41.74
CA GLU A 148 -13.10 -7.79 40.53
C GLU A 148 -11.57 -7.68 40.41
N ASP A 149 -10.86 -7.78 41.53
CA ASP A 149 -9.39 -7.73 41.62
C ASP A 149 -8.68 -9.04 41.19
N GLY A 150 -9.43 -10.07 40.78
CA GLY A 150 -8.86 -11.33 40.28
C GLY A 150 -8.17 -12.20 41.34
N THR A 151 -8.32 -11.89 42.62
CA THR A 151 -7.84 -12.72 43.72
C THR A 151 -8.77 -13.90 43.96
N ASN A 152 -8.32 -15.09 43.59
CA ASN A 152 -9.05 -16.34 43.86
C ASN A 152 -8.76 -16.78 45.29
N PHE A 153 -9.77 -16.77 46.17
CA PHE A 153 -9.65 -17.42 47.48
C PHE A 153 -9.55 -18.95 47.29
N SER A 154 -8.59 -19.57 47.96
CA SER A 154 -8.38 -21.02 47.91
C SER A 154 -9.44 -21.82 48.67
N PHE A 155 -10.32 -21.16 49.42
CA PHE A 155 -11.36 -21.77 50.24
C PHE A 155 -12.73 -21.08 50.08
N CYS A 156 -13.80 -21.83 50.30
CA CYS A 156 -15.18 -21.38 50.21
C CYS A 156 -15.58 -20.57 51.46
N LEU A 157 -16.02 -19.32 51.28
CA LEU A 157 -16.45 -18.44 52.37
C LEU A 157 -17.70 -18.95 53.13
N LEU A 158 -18.53 -19.79 52.50
CA LEU A 158 -19.74 -20.32 53.13
C LEU A 158 -19.49 -21.52 54.04
N CYS A 159 -18.56 -22.42 53.68
CA CYS A 159 -18.40 -23.72 54.36
C CYS A 159 -16.95 -24.08 54.72
N GLY A 160 -15.98 -23.21 54.41
CA GLY A 160 -14.56 -23.43 54.65
C GLY A 160 -13.90 -24.51 53.80
N GLY A 161 -14.60 -25.13 52.85
CA GLY A 161 -14.05 -26.17 51.99
C GLY A 161 -12.99 -25.63 51.02
N SER A 162 -11.90 -26.38 50.82
CA SER A 162 -10.86 -26.09 49.83
C SER A 162 -11.40 -26.24 48.41
N PHE A 163 -11.04 -25.31 47.51
CA PHE A 163 -11.30 -25.44 46.08
C PHE A 163 -10.22 -26.26 45.35
N ALA A 164 -9.16 -26.71 46.03
CA ALA A 164 -8.03 -27.42 45.43
C ALA A 164 -8.28 -28.92 45.23
N ASP A 165 -9.25 -29.51 45.93
CA ASP A 165 -9.37 -30.97 46.05
C ASP A 165 -10.34 -31.63 45.07
N ASN A 166 -10.82 -30.90 44.05
CA ASN A 166 -11.64 -31.48 43.00
C ASN A 166 -10.88 -31.48 41.67
N PRO A 167 -10.12 -32.54 41.34
CA PRO A 167 -9.84 -32.89 39.95
C PRO A 167 -11.14 -33.45 39.34
N ILE A 168 -12.21 -32.66 39.28
CA ILE A 168 -13.30 -32.94 38.34
C ILE A 168 -12.81 -32.45 36.97
N THR A 169 -11.80 -33.14 36.47
CA THR A 169 -11.60 -33.38 35.04
C THR A 169 -12.56 -34.49 34.58
N GLN A 170 -13.81 -34.50 35.07
CA GLN A 170 -14.90 -35.05 34.27
C GLN A 170 -15.40 -33.94 33.37
N SER A 171 -14.61 -33.72 32.31
CA SER A 171 -15.06 -33.09 31.09
C SER A 171 -16.14 -33.99 30.49
N SER A 172 -17.37 -33.90 31.01
CA SER A 172 -18.56 -34.28 30.25
C SER A 172 -18.87 -33.17 29.25
N VAL A 173 -17.88 -32.81 28.44
CA VAL A 173 -18.17 -32.18 27.16
C VAL A 173 -18.90 -33.28 26.39
N PRO A 174 -20.20 -33.11 26.05
CA PRO A 174 -20.84 -34.05 25.12
C PRO A 174 -19.92 -34.11 23.90
N PRO A 175 -19.66 -35.29 23.31
CA PRO A 175 -18.81 -35.37 22.14
C PRO A 175 -19.30 -34.31 21.16
N VAL A 176 -18.46 -33.29 20.92
CA VAL A 176 -18.71 -32.35 19.85
C VAL A 176 -18.78 -33.23 18.64
N ILE A 177 -19.98 -33.43 18.12
CA ILE A 177 -20.24 -34.02 16.82
C ILE A 177 -19.57 -33.05 15.88
N VAL A 178 -18.27 -33.26 15.64
CA VAL A 178 -17.56 -32.64 14.54
C VAL A 178 -18.39 -33.06 13.33
N PRO A 179 -19.07 -32.13 12.62
CA PRO A 179 -19.75 -32.50 11.40
C PRO A 179 -18.70 -33.21 10.53
N PRO A 180 -19.04 -34.39 9.96
CA PRO A 180 -18.07 -35.15 9.19
C PRO A 180 -17.48 -34.20 8.17
N THR A 181 -16.15 -34.02 8.25
CA THR A 181 -15.38 -33.37 7.19
C THR A 181 -15.86 -34.03 5.91
N PRO A 182 -16.39 -33.29 4.91
CA PRO A 182 -16.82 -33.90 3.68
C PRO A 182 -15.59 -34.60 3.12
N THR A 183 -15.62 -35.93 3.22
CA THR A 183 -14.65 -36.79 2.58
C THR A 183 -14.92 -36.56 1.11
N VAL A 184 -14.11 -35.70 0.50
CA VAL A 184 -14.04 -35.56 -0.95
C VAL A 184 -13.41 -36.87 -1.43
N THR A 185 -14.28 -37.88 -1.49
CA THR A 185 -14.03 -39.15 -2.14
C THR A 185 -13.77 -38.80 -3.60
N SER A 186 -12.50 -38.78 -3.98
CA SER A 186 -12.12 -38.79 -5.38
C SER A 186 -12.59 -40.14 -5.94
N PRO A 187 -13.54 -40.19 -6.89
CA PRO A 187 -13.93 -41.44 -7.50
C PRO A 187 -12.86 -41.84 -8.52
N VAL A 188 -11.95 -42.72 -8.09
CA VAL A 188 -11.09 -43.48 -8.99
C VAL A 188 -11.86 -44.73 -9.42
N GLY A 189 -12.30 -44.74 -10.69
CA GLY A 189 -12.66 -45.91 -11.51
C GLY A 189 -13.92 -46.67 -11.08
N VAL A 190 -14.83 -47.07 -11.96
CA VAL A 190 -14.60 -47.94 -13.11
C VAL A 190 -15.89 -47.97 -13.96
N LEU A 191 -15.71 -48.11 -15.30
CA LEU A 191 -16.69 -48.46 -16.33
C LEU A 191 -17.70 -47.40 -16.81
N GLN A 192 -17.25 -46.55 -17.75
CA GLN A 192 -18.08 -46.25 -18.94
C GLN A 192 -17.20 -46.14 -20.18
N GLN A 193 -16.81 -47.31 -20.66
CA GLN A 193 -16.19 -47.53 -21.96
C GLN A 193 -17.33 -47.69 -22.98
N GLN A 194 -17.72 -46.60 -23.67
CA GLN A 194 -18.33 -46.61 -25.02
C GLN A 194 -18.86 -45.21 -25.38
N ALA A 195 -18.01 -44.39 -25.98
CA ALA A 195 -18.34 -43.59 -27.16
C ALA A 195 -17.11 -42.73 -27.52
N ARG A 196 -16.42 -43.15 -28.56
CA ARG A 196 -15.42 -42.37 -29.27
C ARG A 196 -16.00 -41.00 -29.65
N ARG A 197 -15.43 -39.94 -29.09
CA ARG A 197 -15.18 -38.71 -29.84
C ARG A 197 -13.87 -38.12 -29.34
N GLU A 198 -12.86 -38.24 -30.19
CA GLU A 198 -11.58 -37.56 -30.05
C GLU A 198 -11.84 -36.05 -30.01
N VAL A 199 -11.77 -35.48 -28.81
CA VAL A 199 -11.46 -34.06 -28.64
C VAL A 199 -10.11 -34.02 -27.96
N ARG A 200 -9.10 -33.73 -28.77
CA ARG A 200 -7.70 -33.56 -28.39
C ARG A 200 -7.64 -32.45 -27.34
N ALA A 201 -7.50 -32.82 -26.07
CA ALA A 201 -7.33 -31.86 -24.99
C ALA A 201 -5.97 -31.14 -25.19
N PRO A 202 -5.94 -29.79 -25.16
CA PRO A 202 -4.69 -29.05 -25.22
C PRO A 202 -3.84 -29.36 -23.98
N TYR A 203 -2.55 -29.58 -24.23
CA TYR A 203 -1.48 -29.78 -23.26
C TYR A 203 -1.69 -28.92 -22.00
N ALA A 204 -1.85 -29.56 -20.85
CA ALA A 204 -1.77 -28.88 -19.57
C ALA A 204 -0.34 -28.32 -19.42
N PRO A 205 -0.15 -27.01 -19.27
CA PRO A 205 1.18 -26.44 -19.11
C PRO A 205 1.78 -26.93 -17.79
N ARG A 206 2.90 -27.63 -17.91
CA ARG A 206 3.75 -28.01 -16.78
C ARG A 206 4.18 -26.71 -16.09
N THR A 207 3.60 -26.40 -14.94
CA THR A 207 3.99 -25.26 -14.11
C THR A 207 5.35 -25.55 -13.51
N THR A 208 6.40 -25.27 -14.29
CA THR A 208 7.75 -25.14 -13.78
C THR A 208 7.70 -24.03 -12.75
N VAL A 209 7.77 -24.40 -11.47
CA VAL A 209 7.95 -23.45 -10.37
C VAL A 209 9.32 -22.82 -10.60
N VAL A 210 9.33 -21.71 -11.33
CA VAL A 210 10.52 -20.88 -11.47
C VAL A 210 10.83 -20.42 -10.05
N PRO A 211 11.99 -20.79 -9.47
CA PRO A 211 12.37 -20.28 -8.17
C PRO A 211 12.31 -18.76 -8.28
N GLN A 212 11.43 -18.15 -7.49
CA GLN A 212 11.31 -16.71 -7.39
C GLN A 212 12.62 -16.22 -6.77
N VAL A 213 13.61 -15.98 -7.64
CA VAL A 213 14.77 -15.15 -7.34
C VAL A 213 14.15 -13.82 -6.96
N ARG A 214 14.09 -13.55 -5.65
CA ARG A 214 13.74 -12.24 -5.14
C ARG A 214 14.78 -11.29 -5.71
N VAL A 215 14.47 -10.67 -6.84
CA VAL A 215 15.21 -9.53 -7.35
C VAL A 215 14.99 -8.45 -6.30
N ARG A 216 15.93 -8.43 -5.37
CA ARG A 216 16.10 -7.39 -4.37
C ARG A 216 16.36 -6.15 -5.21
N GLU A 217 15.36 -5.28 -5.34
CA GLU A 217 15.57 -3.90 -5.78
C GLU A 217 16.41 -3.20 -4.69
N GLN A 218 17.66 -3.64 -4.57
CA GLN A 218 18.76 -2.84 -4.10
C GLN A 218 18.95 -1.82 -5.21
N GLY A 219 18.24 -0.70 -5.13
CA GLY A 219 18.82 0.53 -5.62
C GLY A 219 20.24 0.61 -5.05
N ASP A 220 21.21 0.89 -5.89
CA ASP A 220 22.64 0.88 -5.61
C ASP A 220 23.00 1.85 -4.48
N ILE A 221 22.71 1.46 -3.24
CA ILE A 221 23.32 2.03 -2.06
C ILE A 221 24.61 1.23 -1.92
N LEU A 222 25.73 1.91 -2.18
CA LEU A 222 27.11 1.49 -1.91
C LEU A 222 27.17 0.46 -0.77
N PRO A 223 28.03 -0.58 -0.85
CA PRO A 223 28.15 -1.60 0.18
C PRO A 223 28.56 -0.94 1.50
N PHE A 224 27.56 -0.48 2.25
CA PHE A 224 27.71 0.01 3.60
C PHE A 224 28.14 -1.22 4.37
N THR A 225 29.44 -1.27 4.64
CA THR A 225 30.11 -2.15 5.59
C THR A 225 29.13 -2.50 6.69
N GLU A 226 28.84 -3.79 6.84
CA GLU A 226 27.83 -4.35 7.74
C GLU A 226 27.81 -3.55 9.04
N ALA A 227 26.83 -2.66 9.16
CA ALA A 227 26.84 -1.67 10.21
C ALA A 227 26.58 -2.40 11.52
N THR A 228 27.65 -2.63 12.29
CA THR A 228 27.52 -3.20 13.63
C THR A 228 26.61 -2.29 14.46
N PRO A 229 25.58 -2.82 15.13
CA PRO A 229 24.56 -2.00 15.80
C PRO A 229 25.16 -1.11 16.90
N TYR A 230 26.28 -1.52 17.48
CA TYR A 230 27.06 -0.72 18.43
C TYR A 230 27.57 0.60 17.83
N VAL A 231 28.02 0.59 16.57
CA VAL A 231 28.48 1.82 15.91
C VAL A 231 27.31 2.78 15.68
N ALA A 232 26.11 2.28 15.34
CA ALA A 232 24.93 3.13 15.23
C ALA A 232 24.55 3.77 16.58
N ALA A 233 24.67 3.01 17.68
CA ALA A 233 24.40 3.51 19.03
C ALA A 233 25.39 4.58 19.47
N VAL A 234 26.70 4.32 19.33
CA VAL A 234 27.77 5.27 19.69
C VAL A 234 27.66 6.54 18.86
N LEU A 235 27.38 6.43 17.57
CA LEU A 235 27.22 7.58 16.69
C LEU A 235 26.02 8.44 17.08
N SER A 236 24.88 7.82 17.44
CA SER A 236 23.70 8.52 17.96
C SER A 236 23.93 9.19 19.32
N PHE A 237 24.78 8.60 20.17
CA PHE A 237 25.10 9.18 21.48
C PHE A 237 26.00 10.41 21.35
N LEU A 238 27.01 10.33 20.46
CA LEU A 238 27.94 11.44 20.21
C LEU A 238 27.27 12.59 19.46
N LEU A 239 26.47 12.25 18.44
CA LEU A 239 25.75 13.19 17.59
C LEU A 239 24.29 12.74 17.44
N PRO A 240 23.34 13.36 18.17
CA PRO A 240 21.94 12.99 18.14
C PRO A 240 21.39 12.92 16.71
N GLY A 241 20.81 11.77 16.34
CA GLY A 241 20.22 11.56 15.03
C GLY A 241 21.14 10.91 13.98
N MET A 242 22.47 10.91 14.17
CA MET A 242 23.39 10.31 13.19
C MET A 242 23.24 8.78 13.05
N GLY A 243 22.99 8.04 14.13
CA GLY A 243 22.73 6.60 14.03
C GLY A 243 21.45 6.29 13.25
N GLN A 244 20.46 7.20 13.26
CA GLN A 244 19.24 7.05 12.46
C GLN A 244 19.48 7.33 10.97
N LEU A 245 20.34 8.30 10.65
CA LEU A 245 20.79 8.55 9.27
C LEU A 245 21.52 7.32 8.71
N ARG A 246 22.39 6.69 9.50
CA ARG A 246 23.06 5.44 9.13
C ARG A 246 22.07 4.29 8.92
N ASN A 247 21.00 4.25 9.69
CA ASN A 247 19.89 3.32 9.51
C ASN A 247 18.91 3.76 8.39
N ALA A 248 19.30 4.63 7.45
CA ALA A 248 18.45 5.13 6.36
C ALA A 248 17.06 5.64 6.81
N GLN A 249 16.93 6.11 8.05
CA GLN A 249 15.73 6.77 8.57
C GLN A 249 15.94 8.28 8.53
N TRP A 250 16.09 8.81 7.31
CA TRP A 250 16.47 10.20 7.05
C TRP A 250 15.57 11.21 7.75
N SER A 251 14.25 11.05 7.63
CA SER A 251 13.27 11.97 8.21
C SER A 251 13.41 12.11 9.73
N LYS A 252 13.63 11.00 10.44
CA LYS A 252 13.84 11.01 11.89
C LYS A 252 15.22 11.54 12.28
N GLY A 253 16.25 11.11 11.56
CA GLY A 253 17.62 11.54 11.83
C GLY A 253 17.74 13.06 11.77
N PHE A 254 17.19 13.68 10.72
CA PHE A 254 17.14 15.14 10.59
C PHE A 254 16.28 15.81 11.67
N LEU A 255 15.10 15.27 11.97
CA LEU A 255 14.22 15.85 13.00
C LEU A 255 14.89 15.86 14.38
N ILE A 256 15.53 14.76 14.78
CA ILE A 256 16.22 14.64 16.07
C ILE A 256 17.44 15.58 16.12
N LEU A 257 18.20 15.67 15.02
CA LEU A 257 19.36 16.54 14.94
C LEU A 257 18.97 18.01 15.04
N LEU A 258 17.92 18.43 14.31
CA LEU A 258 17.37 19.78 14.38
C LEU A 258 16.84 20.11 15.78
N MET A 259 16.04 19.23 16.38
CA MET A 259 15.53 19.41 17.74
C MET A 259 16.66 19.50 18.77
N SER A 260 17.69 18.67 18.64
CA SER A 260 18.85 18.69 19.55
C SER A 260 19.65 19.98 19.42
N PHE A 261 19.79 20.51 18.20
CA PHE A 261 20.46 21.80 17.96
C PHE A 261 19.67 22.97 18.56
N LEU A 262 18.34 22.97 18.41
CA LEU A 262 17.46 23.97 18.99
C LEU A 262 17.47 23.92 20.53
N LEU A 263 17.39 22.72 21.12
CA LEU A 263 17.50 22.56 22.58
C LEU A 263 18.85 23.07 23.11
N LEU A 264 19.95 22.81 22.41
CA LEU A 264 21.28 23.25 22.85
C LEU A 264 21.44 24.77 22.74
N SER A 265 20.82 25.41 21.73
CA SER A 265 20.95 26.85 21.49
C SER A 265 20.07 27.71 22.41
N LEU A 266 18.95 27.18 22.90
CA LEU A 266 17.93 27.95 23.62
C LEU A 266 18.08 27.92 25.15
N LEU A 267 18.94 27.05 25.72
CA LEU A 267 18.83 26.68 27.14
C LEU A 267 20.16 26.80 27.91
N PRO A 268 20.16 27.35 29.14
CA PRO A 268 21.38 27.55 29.93
C PRO A 268 21.99 26.22 30.40
N ILE A 269 23.34 26.19 30.43
CA ILE A 269 24.22 25.01 30.46
C ILE A 269 24.04 24.07 31.68
N GLY A 270 23.36 24.48 32.75
CA GLY A 270 23.29 23.71 34.01
C GLY A 270 22.30 22.54 34.01
N VAL A 271 21.00 22.84 34.17
CA VAL A 271 19.96 21.83 34.46
C VAL A 271 19.63 20.95 33.25
N TRP A 272 19.78 21.49 32.04
CA TRP A 272 19.41 20.79 30.80
C TRP A 272 20.45 19.77 30.34
N SER A 273 21.66 19.81 30.91
CA SER A 273 22.72 18.85 30.59
C SER A 273 22.31 17.41 30.92
N VAL A 274 21.67 17.17 32.07
CA VAL A 274 21.19 15.86 32.49
C VAL A 274 20.07 15.37 31.58
N THR A 275 19.07 16.21 31.30
CA THR A 275 17.97 15.88 30.39
C THR A 275 18.49 15.58 28.98
N ALA A 276 19.47 16.33 28.49
CA ALA A 276 20.10 16.09 27.20
C ALA A 276 20.86 14.76 27.15
N ILE A 277 21.57 14.39 28.23
CA ILE A 277 22.26 13.09 28.33
C ILE A 277 21.24 11.93 28.33
N ILE A 278 20.15 12.05 29.09
CA ILE A 278 19.09 11.03 29.12
C ILE A 278 18.46 10.88 27.72
N LEU A 279 18.12 12.00 27.07
CA LEU A 279 17.54 11.98 25.73
C LEU A 279 18.50 11.35 24.70
N ARG A 280 19.81 11.66 24.79
CA ARG A 280 20.86 11.02 23.95
C ARG A 280 20.91 9.52 24.17
N GLY A 281 20.82 9.06 25.42
CA GLY A 281 20.75 7.64 25.76
C GLY A 281 19.55 6.94 25.11
N LEU A 282 18.36 7.55 25.20
CA LEU A 282 17.14 7.01 24.60
C LEU A 282 17.24 6.92 23.06
N VAL A 283 17.74 7.96 22.41
CA VAL A 283 17.95 7.98 20.95
C VAL A 283 19.00 6.95 20.52
N ALA A 284 20.05 6.73 21.32
CA ALA A 284 21.06 5.71 21.06
C ALA A 284 20.49 4.29 21.18
N ILE A 285 19.65 4.01 22.18
CA ILE A 285 18.97 2.71 22.34
C ILE A 285 18.02 2.45 21.16
N ASP A 286 17.26 3.46 20.72
CA ASP A 286 16.37 3.34 19.56
C ASP A 286 17.16 3.00 18.29
N ALA A 287 18.25 3.74 18.02
CA ALA A 287 19.11 3.50 16.86
C ALA A 287 19.77 2.10 16.89
N PHE A 288 20.17 1.61 18.07
CA PHE A 288 20.70 0.27 18.27
C PHE A 288 19.68 -0.81 17.90
N ARG A 289 18.45 -0.71 18.43
CA ARG A 289 17.39 -1.70 18.20
C ARG A 289 16.94 -1.76 16.75
N ILE A 290 16.85 -0.59 16.11
CA ILE A 290 16.54 -0.49 14.67
C ILE A 290 17.65 -1.15 13.84
N ALA A 291 18.92 -0.90 14.18
CA ALA A 291 20.05 -1.54 13.50
C ALA A 291 20.03 -3.07 13.69
N ASP A 292 19.75 -3.55 14.91
CA ASP A 292 19.65 -4.98 15.21
C ASP A 292 18.51 -5.66 14.43
N ARG A 293 17.33 -5.03 14.36
CA ARG A 293 16.21 -5.56 13.57
C ARG A 293 16.49 -5.59 12.07
N ARG A 294 17.18 -4.58 11.53
CA ARG A 294 17.65 -4.60 10.14
C ARG A 294 18.64 -5.73 9.89
N ARG A 295 19.56 -5.97 10.85
CA ARG A 295 20.48 -7.11 10.79
C ARG A 295 19.74 -8.45 10.77
N ARG A 296 18.60 -8.56 11.46
CA ARG A 296 17.69 -9.72 11.40
C ARG A 296 16.84 -9.80 10.13
N GLY A 297 16.99 -8.88 9.19
CA GLY A 297 16.25 -8.85 7.93
C GLY A 297 14.81 -8.34 8.05
N GLN A 298 14.46 -7.67 9.16
CA GLN A 298 13.11 -7.10 9.33
C GLN A 298 12.98 -5.77 8.58
N THR A 299 11.85 -5.57 7.91
CA THR A 299 11.49 -4.28 7.32
C THR A 299 11.01 -3.32 8.40
N ILE A 300 11.52 -2.09 8.41
CA ILE A 300 11.20 -1.08 9.43
C ILE A 300 10.62 0.13 8.72
N ALA A 301 9.41 0.54 9.13
CA ALA A 301 8.77 1.73 8.59
C ALA A 301 9.57 3.01 8.94
N PRO A 302 9.55 4.05 8.08
CA PRO A 302 10.37 5.26 8.26
C PRO A 302 10.15 5.98 9.60
N TRP A 303 8.94 5.90 10.16
CA TRP A 303 8.52 6.60 11.38
C TRP A 303 8.36 5.70 12.62
N ARG A 304 8.76 4.42 12.55
CA ARG A 304 8.54 3.46 13.65
C ARG A 304 9.57 3.61 14.76
N TRP A 305 9.14 4.01 15.96
CA TRP A 305 9.98 4.03 17.16
C TRP A 305 10.04 2.66 17.82
N ASP A 306 11.21 2.25 18.29
CA ASP A 306 11.42 1.03 19.08
C ASP A 306 11.51 1.35 20.57
N ALA A 307 10.42 1.94 21.06
CA ALA A 307 10.19 2.26 22.46
C ALA A 307 9.88 1.02 23.31
N GLY A 308 10.49 -0.14 23.03
CA GLY A 308 10.30 -1.42 23.72
C GLY A 308 10.68 -1.43 25.21
N LEU A 309 10.71 -0.27 25.85
CA LEU A 309 10.62 -0.08 27.30
C LEU A 309 9.16 0.04 27.79
N LEU A 310 8.19 0.32 26.92
CA LEU A 310 6.79 0.58 27.31
C LEU A 310 5.79 -0.52 26.93
N ALA A 311 6.14 -1.47 26.07
CA ALA A 311 5.17 -2.39 25.45
C ALA A 311 5.29 -3.87 25.88
N GLU A 312 6.18 -4.22 26.82
CA GLU A 312 6.35 -5.60 27.33
C GLU A 312 5.81 -5.80 28.76
N ARG A 313 4.82 -5.01 29.17
CA ARG A 313 4.01 -5.27 30.37
C ARG A 313 2.53 -5.24 30.01
#